data_AF-Q97Z13-F1
#
_entry.id   AF-Q97Z13-F1
#
_cell.length_a   1.000
_cell.length_b   1.000
_cell.length_c   1.000
_cell.angle_alpha   90.00
_cell.angle_beta   90.00
_cell.angle_gamma   90.00
#
_symmetry.space_group_name_H-M   'P 1'
#
loop_
_entity.id
_entity.type
_entity.pdbx_description
1 polymer ?
#
loop_
_entity_poly.entity_id
_entity_poly.type
_entity_poly.pdbx_seq_one_letter_code
_entity_poly.pdbx_strand_id
1 'polypeptide(L)'
;MQMKTDFLNSLEINTEEDVKKLFDVIFYAKKHYSEIIGNNGIDKVKLAFKTLKNKDLPYDERVKAFTSLKASEPEDIEDMAKEIIHFLEPEKYPLWTRWVWNPSKNSGSITYVLKDGVVLKNEKEYFDAVSELREVLSIFGLDSPNYYYTSIFLVYSYVRYVDYATLLAVDRKGGGLYPSHLSTTAMVLGLKSFLRVIQLANS
;
A
#
# COMPACT_ATOMS: atom_id res chain seq x y z
N MET A 1 -11.17 0.61 -0.89
CA MET A 1 -10.42 -0.53 -1.46
C MET A 1 -10.92 -0.85 -2.86
N GLN A 2 -12.15 -1.37 -3.04
CA GLN A 2 -12.70 -1.72 -4.36
C GLN A 2 -12.57 -0.61 -5.41
N MET A 3 -12.96 0.64 -5.08
CA MET A 3 -12.82 1.77 -6.01
C MET A 3 -11.37 2.03 -6.47
N LYS A 4 -10.37 1.76 -5.62
CA LYS A 4 -8.94 1.88 -5.99
C LYS A 4 -8.54 0.73 -6.93
N THR A 5 -9.03 -0.48 -6.68
CA THR A 5 -8.87 -1.62 -7.58
C THR A 5 -9.50 -1.35 -8.95
N ASP A 6 -10.74 -0.86 -8.99
CA ASP A 6 -11.42 -0.52 -10.25
C ASP A 6 -10.67 0.56 -11.01
N PHE A 7 -10.22 1.60 -10.30
CA PHE A 7 -9.37 2.65 -10.84
C PHE A 7 -8.09 2.09 -11.47
N LEU A 8 -7.30 1.29 -10.74
CA LEU A 8 -6.05 0.71 -11.23
C LEU A 8 -6.26 -0.24 -12.42
N ASN A 9 -7.36 -1.00 -12.42
CA ASN A 9 -7.73 -1.86 -13.54
C ASN A 9 -8.10 -1.04 -14.79
N SER A 10 -8.81 0.07 -14.62
CA SER A 10 -9.22 0.96 -15.72
C SER A 10 -8.13 1.91 -16.22
N LEU A 11 -7.12 2.20 -15.39
CA LEU A 11 -6.12 3.20 -15.71
C LEU A 11 -5.26 2.73 -16.89
N GLU A 12 -5.14 3.59 -17.88
CA GLU A 12 -4.20 3.48 -18.99
C GLU A 12 -3.29 4.70 -18.99
N ILE A 13 -1.99 4.48 -19.18
CA ILE A 13 -1.01 5.56 -19.19
C ILE A 13 -0.82 6.01 -20.64
N ASN A 14 -1.29 7.22 -20.96
CA ASN A 14 -1.07 7.84 -22.27
C ASN A 14 -0.48 9.25 -22.14
N THR A 15 -0.65 9.88 -20.99
CA THR A 15 -0.20 11.25 -20.68
C THR A 15 0.56 11.30 -19.36
N GLU A 16 1.25 12.41 -19.11
CA GLU A 16 1.87 12.67 -17.79
C GLU A 16 0.82 12.72 -16.66
N GLU A 17 -0.37 13.26 -16.96
CA GLU A 17 -1.47 13.32 -15.99
C GLU A 17 -1.95 11.91 -15.57
N ASP A 18 -1.90 10.92 -16.46
CA ASP A 18 -2.24 9.54 -16.11
C ASP A 18 -1.20 8.93 -15.16
N VAL A 19 0.08 9.23 -15.38
CA VAL A 19 1.15 8.86 -14.45
C VAL A 19 0.95 9.56 -13.11
N LYS A 20 0.61 10.85 -13.12
CA LYS A 20 0.34 11.59 -11.89
C LYS A 20 -0.81 10.95 -11.10
N LYS A 21 -1.91 10.57 -11.77
CA LYS A 21 -3.04 9.86 -11.13
C LYS A 21 -2.62 8.51 -10.53
N LEU A 22 -1.75 7.75 -11.20
CA LEU A 22 -1.18 6.50 -10.66
C LEU A 22 -0.41 6.77 -9.36
N PHE A 23 0.45 7.79 -9.36
CA PHE A 23 1.28 8.13 -8.20
C PHE A 23 0.47 8.74 -7.06
N ASP A 24 -0.58 9.50 -7.36
CA ASP A 24 -1.47 10.12 -6.37
C ASP A 24 -2.23 9.11 -5.51
N VAL A 25 -2.46 7.88 -6.02
CA VAL A 25 -3.14 6.81 -5.27
C VAL A 25 -2.19 5.92 -4.46
N ILE A 26 -0.88 6.22 -4.44
CA ILE A 26 0.12 5.51 -3.63
C ILE A 26 0.84 6.53 -2.74
N PHE A 27 0.54 6.48 -1.44
CA PHE A 27 0.85 7.57 -0.50
C PHE A 27 2.31 8.01 -0.48
N TYR A 28 3.24 7.07 -0.26
CA TYR A 28 4.66 7.36 -0.15
C TYR A 28 5.31 7.62 -1.51
N ALA A 29 4.75 7.06 -2.59
CA ALA A 29 5.33 7.17 -3.92
C ALA A 29 5.02 8.51 -4.60
N LYS A 30 3.98 9.24 -4.17
CA LYS A 30 3.57 10.52 -4.76
C LYS A 30 4.72 11.50 -4.98
N LYS A 31 5.67 11.58 -4.04
CA LYS A 31 6.85 12.47 -4.11
C LYS A 31 7.78 12.15 -5.29
N HIS A 32 7.75 10.92 -5.80
CA HIS A 32 8.62 10.41 -6.86
C HIS A 32 8.12 10.73 -8.27
N TYR A 33 6.89 11.22 -8.42
CA TYR A 33 6.26 11.47 -9.73
C TYR A 33 7.17 12.25 -10.70
N SER A 34 7.61 13.44 -10.29
CA SER A 34 8.38 14.35 -11.16
C SER A 34 9.72 13.74 -11.56
N GLU A 35 10.37 13.03 -10.63
CA GLU A 35 11.62 12.33 -10.88
C GLU A 35 11.42 11.19 -11.88
N ILE A 36 10.42 10.34 -11.66
CA ILE A 36 10.16 9.17 -12.49
C ILE A 36 9.86 9.59 -13.93
N ILE A 37 9.01 10.62 -14.12
CA ILE A 37 8.74 11.16 -15.45
C ILE A 37 10.02 11.72 -16.08
N GLY A 38 10.79 12.54 -15.36
CA GLY A 38 12.02 13.15 -15.89
C GLY A 38 13.08 12.13 -16.30
N ASN A 39 13.24 11.05 -15.53
CA ASN A 39 14.29 10.05 -15.76
C ASN A 39 13.91 8.97 -16.78
N ASN A 40 12.62 8.70 -16.96
CA ASN A 40 12.15 7.53 -17.71
C ASN A 40 11.28 7.88 -18.92
N GLY A 41 10.58 9.01 -18.89
CA GLY A 41 9.56 9.37 -19.86
C GLY A 41 8.30 8.50 -19.75
N ILE A 42 7.22 8.97 -20.38
CA ILE A 42 5.88 8.34 -20.29
C ILE A 42 5.90 6.91 -20.84
N ASP A 43 6.58 6.66 -21.96
CA ASP A 43 6.56 5.36 -22.64
C ASP A 43 7.11 4.21 -21.78
N LYS A 44 8.19 4.48 -21.03
CA LYS A 44 8.76 3.47 -20.12
C LYS A 44 7.84 3.19 -18.94
N VAL A 45 7.25 4.24 -18.36
CA VAL A 45 6.27 4.08 -17.27
C VAL A 45 5.03 3.34 -17.75
N LYS A 46 4.54 3.65 -18.96
CA LYS A 46 3.43 2.95 -19.62
C LYS A 46 3.72 1.47 -19.80
N LEU A 47 4.89 1.12 -20.33
CA LEU A 47 5.30 -0.27 -20.52
C LEU A 47 5.41 -1.00 -19.18
N ALA A 48 6.10 -0.40 -18.21
CA ALA A 48 6.26 -0.95 -16.86
C ALA A 48 4.91 -1.23 -16.19
N PHE A 49 3.99 -0.26 -16.22
CA PHE A 49 2.65 -0.42 -15.64
C PHE A 49 1.79 -1.45 -16.39
N LYS A 50 1.88 -1.50 -17.73
CA LYS A 50 1.20 -2.52 -18.54
C LYS A 50 1.70 -3.93 -18.18
N THR A 51 3.01 -4.11 -18.03
CA THR A 51 3.60 -5.37 -17.58
C THR A 51 3.13 -5.72 -16.17
N LEU A 52 3.09 -4.73 -15.26
CA LEU A 52 2.61 -4.93 -13.89
C LEU A 52 1.14 -5.40 -13.85
N LYS A 53 0.29 -4.95 -14.79
CA LYS A 53 -1.11 -5.38 -14.95
C LYS A 53 -1.28 -6.76 -15.59
N ASN A 54 -0.25 -7.31 -16.23
CA ASN A 54 -0.36 -8.58 -16.95
C ASN A 54 -0.40 -9.76 -15.98
N LYS A 55 -1.58 -10.37 -15.80
CA LYS A 55 -1.80 -11.48 -14.84
C LYS A 55 -1.22 -12.82 -15.31
N ASP A 56 -0.83 -12.92 -16.58
CA ASP A 56 -0.23 -14.13 -17.15
C ASP A 56 1.28 -14.22 -16.86
N LEU A 57 1.88 -13.14 -16.37
CA LEU A 57 3.30 -13.11 -16.01
C LEU A 57 3.53 -13.49 -14.54
N PRO A 58 4.66 -14.13 -14.21
CA PRO A 58 5.08 -14.35 -12.84
C PRO A 58 5.16 -13.05 -12.03
N TYR A 59 4.88 -13.16 -10.73
CA TYR A 59 4.90 -12.03 -9.79
C TYR A 59 6.21 -11.23 -9.87
N ASP A 60 7.35 -11.92 -9.78
CA ASP A 60 8.67 -11.29 -9.76
C ASP A 60 9.00 -10.58 -11.07
N GLU A 61 8.56 -11.12 -12.20
CA GLU A 61 8.77 -10.48 -13.51
C GLU A 61 7.99 -9.16 -13.62
N ARG A 62 6.77 -9.15 -13.07
CA ARG A 62 5.92 -7.95 -13.03
C ARG A 62 6.51 -6.88 -12.13
N VAL A 63 6.96 -7.25 -10.93
CA VAL A 63 7.65 -6.32 -10.01
C VAL A 63 8.94 -5.80 -10.65
N LYS A 64 9.78 -6.68 -11.20
CA LYS A 64 11.05 -6.32 -11.86
C LYS A 64 10.88 -5.35 -13.02
N ALA A 65 9.81 -5.50 -13.81
CA ALA A 65 9.51 -4.57 -14.88
C ALA A 65 9.24 -3.15 -14.34
N PHE A 66 8.53 -3.05 -13.21
CA PHE A 66 8.24 -1.75 -12.59
C PHE A 66 9.45 -1.15 -11.86
N THR A 67 10.26 -1.96 -11.19
CA THR A 67 11.49 -1.49 -10.51
C THR A 67 12.64 -1.19 -11.47
N SER A 68 12.49 -1.49 -12.77
CA SER A 68 13.44 -1.04 -13.79
C SER A 68 13.39 0.47 -14.06
N LEU A 69 12.36 1.16 -13.55
CA LEU A 69 12.27 2.61 -13.59
C LEU A 69 13.39 3.23 -12.74
N LYS A 70 14.12 4.16 -13.35
CA LYS A 70 15.21 4.89 -12.68
C LYS A 70 14.63 5.82 -11.61
N ALA A 71 14.94 5.53 -10.36
CA ALA A 71 14.52 6.28 -9.19
C ALA A 71 15.68 6.41 -8.19
N SER A 72 15.67 7.49 -7.43
CA SER A 72 16.60 7.77 -6.34
C SER A 72 16.39 6.85 -5.14
N GLU A 73 15.14 6.46 -4.90
CA GLU A 73 14.71 5.51 -3.84
C GLU A 73 14.05 4.29 -4.49
N PRO A 74 14.84 3.33 -5.03
CA PRO A 74 14.30 2.18 -5.76
C PRO A 74 13.41 1.27 -4.90
N GLU A 75 13.64 1.22 -3.58
CA GLU A 75 12.83 0.40 -2.67
C GLU A 75 11.41 0.93 -2.51
N ASP A 76 11.19 2.25 -2.64
CA ASP A 76 9.85 2.85 -2.64
C ASP A 76 9.09 2.48 -3.93
N ILE A 77 9.79 2.36 -5.06
CA ILE A 77 9.20 1.92 -6.34
C ILE A 77 8.87 0.43 -6.29
N GLU A 78 9.69 -0.37 -5.61
CA GLU A 78 9.40 -1.78 -5.34
C GLU A 78 8.16 -1.93 -4.44
N ASP A 79 8.09 -1.20 -3.32
CA ASP A 79 6.91 -1.17 -2.46
C ASP A 79 5.65 -0.77 -3.26
N MET A 80 5.76 0.25 -4.12
CA MET A 80 4.67 0.70 -4.99
C MET A 80 4.20 -0.41 -5.93
N ALA A 81 5.12 -1.15 -6.56
CA ALA A 81 4.79 -2.27 -7.43
C ALA A 81 4.02 -3.37 -6.67
N LYS A 82 4.49 -3.73 -5.48
CA LYS A 82 3.85 -4.72 -4.60
C LYS A 82 2.45 -4.28 -4.19
N GLU A 83 2.28 -3.02 -3.80
CA GLU A 83 0.98 -2.46 -3.45
C GLU A 83 0.01 -2.44 -4.63
N ILE A 84 0.47 -2.04 -5.83
CA ILE A 84 -0.37 -2.07 -7.02
C ILE A 84 -0.84 -3.50 -7.32
N ILE A 85 0.04 -4.51 -7.24
CA ILE A 85 -0.35 -5.91 -7.44
C ILE A 85 -1.39 -6.35 -6.40
N HIS A 86 -1.22 -5.98 -5.13
CA HIS A 86 -2.24 -6.24 -4.10
C HIS A 86 -3.61 -5.71 -4.52
N PHE A 87 -3.70 -4.51 -5.09
CA PHE A 87 -4.99 -3.98 -5.56
C PHE A 87 -5.46 -4.56 -6.90
N LEU A 88 -4.57 -5.05 -7.77
CA LEU A 88 -4.96 -5.67 -9.04
C LEU A 88 -5.50 -7.10 -8.86
N GLU A 89 -5.00 -7.80 -7.83
CA GLU A 89 -5.34 -9.19 -7.51
C GLU A 89 -5.41 -9.40 -5.97
N PRO A 90 -6.35 -8.71 -5.29
CA PRO A 90 -6.44 -8.72 -3.83
C PRO A 90 -6.82 -10.08 -3.25
N GLU A 91 -7.33 -11.00 -4.05
CA GLU A 91 -7.63 -12.38 -3.66
C GLU A 91 -6.37 -13.23 -3.53
N LYS A 92 -5.31 -12.89 -4.27
CA LYS A 92 -4.08 -13.69 -4.38
C LYS A 92 -2.94 -13.13 -3.54
N TYR A 93 -2.75 -11.81 -3.57
CA TYR A 93 -1.57 -11.19 -2.98
C TYR A 93 -1.94 -10.29 -1.80
N PRO A 94 -1.37 -10.54 -0.60
CA PRO A 94 -1.55 -9.62 0.52
C PRO A 94 -0.79 -8.30 0.29
N LEU A 95 -1.15 -7.27 1.03
CA LEU A 95 -0.42 -6.00 1.05
C LEU A 95 0.85 -6.12 1.89
N TRP A 96 2.02 -5.90 1.29
CA TRP A 96 3.29 -6.24 1.94
C TRP A 96 4.44 -5.31 1.57
N THR A 97 4.14 -4.01 1.59
CA THR A 97 5.14 -2.95 1.58
C THR A 97 5.97 -2.97 2.87
N ARG A 98 7.14 -2.33 2.89
CA ARG A 98 8.05 -2.32 4.06
C ARG A 98 7.44 -1.74 5.35
N TRP A 99 6.38 -0.95 5.27
CA TRP A 99 5.68 -0.46 6.48
C TRP A 99 4.71 -1.51 7.07
N VAL A 100 4.26 -2.49 6.28
CA VAL A 100 3.59 -3.70 6.78
C VAL A 100 4.60 -4.72 7.26
N TRP A 101 5.60 -5.04 6.43
CA TRP A 101 6.69 -5.94 6.79
C TRP A 101 7.98 -5.56 6.07
N ASN A 102 9.01 -5.21 6.85
CA ASN A 102 10.36 -5.00 6.35
C ASN A 102 11.21 -6.23 6.68
N PRO A 103 11.56 -7.08 5.69
CA PRO A 103 12.34 -8.29 5.95
C PRO A 103 13.74 -8.00 6.50
N SER A 104 14.38 -6.91 6.07
CA SER A 104 15.75 -6.58 6.49
C SER A 104 15.87 -6.20 7.98
N LYS A 105 14.79 -5.64 8.54
CA LYS A 105 14.73 -5.19 9.93
C LYS A 105 13.80 -6.04 10.80
N ASN A 106 13.10 -6.99 10.18
CA ASN A 106 11.95 -7.70 10.74
C ASN A 106 11.04 -6.75 11.54
N SER A 107 10.57 -5.69 10.85
CA SER A 107 9.75 -4.63 11.43
C SER A 107 8.48 -4.42 10.60
N GLY A 108 7.65 -3.45 10.99
CA GLY A 108 6.39 -3.14 10.31
C GLY A 108 5.19 -3.62 11.14
N SER A 109 3.98 -3.36 10.66
CA SER A 109 2.79 -3.65 11.46
C SER A 109 2.49 -5.13 11.71
N ILE A 110 3.00 -6.02 10.87
CA ILE A 110 2.80 -7.47 11.08
C ILE A 110 3.36 -7.93 12.43
N THR A 111 4.44 -7.31 12.92
CA THR A 111 5.11 -7.73 14.16
C THR A 111 4.27 -7.49 15.42
N TYR A 112 3.24 -6.62 15.36
CA TYR A 112 2.30 -6.42 16.47
C TYR A 112 1.20 -7.50 16.53
N VAL A 113 1.12 -8.35 15.52
CA VAL A 113 0.09 -9.38 15.37
C VAL A 113 0.67 -10.77 15.57
N LEU A 114 1.95 -10.95 15.28
CA LEU A 114 2.67 -12.19 15.53
C LEU A 114 2.73 -12.51 17.02
N LYS A 115 2.77 -13.80 17.35
CA LYS A 115 3.03 -14.26 18.73
C LYS A 115 4.44 -13.85 19.17
N ASP A 116 4.60 -13.67 20.48
CA ASP A 116 5.89 -13.34 21.08
C ASP A 116 7.00 -14.30 20.65
N GLY A 117 8.12 -13.73 20.20
CA GLY A 117 9.29 -14.49 19.75
C GLY A 117 9.23 -15.01 18.31
N VAL A 118 8.14 -14.82 17.57
CA VAL A 118 8.05 -15.22 16.16
C VAL A 118 8.76 -14.20 15.27
N VAL A 119 9.62 -14.70 14.39
CA VAL A 119 10.40 -13.91 13.42
C VAL A 119 10.19 -14.49 12.03
N LEU A 120 9.68 -13.69 11.11
CA LEU A 120 9.46 -14.07 9.71
C LEU A 120 10.80 -14.02 8.96
N LYS A 121 11.15 -15.09 8.26
CA LYS A 121 12.47 -15.23 7.60
C LYS A 121 12.44 -14.96 6.11
N ASN A 122 11.28 -15.11 5.48
CA ASN A 122 11.14 -15.01 4.03
C ASN A 122 9.69 -14.68 3.65
N GLU A 123 9.50 -14.39 2.37
CA GLU A 123 8.23 -13.95 1.78
C GLU A 123 7.12 -14.99 1.97
N LYS A 124 7.46 -16.28 1.88
CA LYS A 124 6.52 -17.37 2.09
C LYS A 124 5.99 -17.37 3.52
N GLU A 125 6.87 -17.28 4.52
CA GLU A 125 6.46 -17.22 5.92
C GLU A 125 5.58 -15.99 6.20
N TYR A 126 5.88 -14.86 5.56
CA TYR A 126 5.03 -13.69 5.64
C TYR A 126 3.63 -13.92 5.01
N PHE A 127 3.54 -14.53 3.82
CA PHE A 127 2.25 -14.86 3.20
C PHE A 127 1.45 -15.87 4.03
N ASP A 128 2.11 -16.89 4.59
CA ASP A 128 1.47 -17.86 5.46
C ASP A 128 0.90 -17.16 6.72
N ALA A 129 1.68 -16.27 7.35
CA ALA A 129 1.23 -15.51 8.53
C ALA A 129 0.05 -14.57 8.24
N VAL A 130 0.04 -13.91 7.07
CA VAL A 130 -1.09 -13.04 6.68
C VAL A 130 -2.33 -13.86 6.30
N SER A 131 -2.13 -15.06 5.74
CA SER A 131 -3.23 -16.01 5.47
C SER A 131 -3.85 -16.52 6.76
N GLU A 132 -3.04 -16.93 7.73
CA GLU A 132 -3.51 -17.32 9.07
C GLU A 132 -4.24 -16.14 9.74
N LEU A 133 -3.70 -14.92 9.66
CA LEU A 133 -4.38 -13.74 10.19
C LEU A 133 -5.75 -13.52 9.53
N ARG A 134 -5.88 -13.72 8.22
CA ARG A 134 -7.17 -13.64 7.53
C ARG A 134 -8.17 -14.67 8.06
N GLU A 135 -7.74 -15.89 8.32
CA GLU A 135 -8.57 -16.94 8.93
C GLU A 135 -8.98 -16.58 10.36
N VAL A 136 -8.08 -16.01 11.15
CA VAL A 136 -8.39 -15.53 12.51
C VAL A 136 -9.41 -14.39 12.46
N LEU A 137 -9.24 -13.42 11.56
CA LEU A 137 -10.17 -12.29 11.40
C LEU A 137 -11.57 -12.76 10.98
N SER A 138 -11.66 -13.81 10.16
CA SER A 138 -12.93 -14.47 9.80
C SER A 138 -13.70 -14.95 11.04
N ILE A 139 -13.03 -15.55 12.03
CA ILE A 139 -13.65 -15.98 13.30
C ILE A 139 -14.31 -14.81 14.05
N PHE A 140 -13.75 -13.60 13.93
CA PHE A 140 -14.30 -12.37 14.51
C PHE A 140 -15.35 -11.67 13.62
N GLY A 141 -15.80 -12.30 12.54
CA GLY A 141 -16.79 -11.75 11.60
C GLY A 141 -16.20 -10.75 10.59
N LEU A 142 -14.88 -10.67 10.49
CA LEU A 142 -14.19 -9.87 9.47
C LEU A 142 -13.82 -10.77 8.28
N ASP A 143 -14.84 -11.37 7.68
CA ASP A 143 -14.71 -12.23 6.51
C ASP A 143 -14.65 -11.44 5.21
N SER A 144 -13.66 -11.77 4.36
CA SER A 144 -13.57 -11.23 3.01
C SER A 144 -13.09 -12.29 2.03
N PRO A 145 -13.61 -12.33 0.78
CA PRO A 145 -13.08 -13.19 -0.28
C PRO A 145 -11.65 -12.82 -0.69
N ASN A 146 -11.15 -11.66 -0.25
CA ASN A 146 -9.83 -11.14 -0.55
C ASN A 146 -9.10 -10.61 0.70
N TYR A 147 -7.88 -10.12 0.54
CA TYR A 147 -7.04 -9.62 1.64
C TYR A 147 -7.43 -8.24 2.17
N TYR A 148 -8.49 -7.57 1.70
CA TYR A 148 -8.77 -6.18 2.09
C TYR A 148 -8.94 -5.96 3.59
N TYR A 149 -9.68 -6.82 4.30
CA TYR A 149 -9.89 -6.66 5.74
C TYR A 149 -8.60 -6.90 6.51
N THR A 150 -7.82 -7.91 6.11
CA THR A 150 -6.48 -8.16 6.66
C THR A 150 -5.54 -6.98 6.40
N SER A 151 -5.54 -6.41 5.19
CA SER A 151 -4.77 -5.20 4.85
C SER A 151 -5.20 -4.02 5.72
N ILE A 152 -6.51 -3.76 5.84
CA ILE A 152 -7.03 -2.66 6.69
C ILE A 152 -6.59 -2.87 8.14
N PHE A 153 -6.68 -4.08 8.67
CA PHE A 153 -6.23 -4.41 10.03
C PHE A 153 -4.74 -4.10 10.21
N LEU A 154 -3.89 -4.58 9.31
CA LEU A 154 -2.44 -4.33 9.35
C LEU A 154 -2.09 -2.85 9.20
N VAL A 155 -2.76 -2.12 8.31
CA VAL A 155 -2.55 -0.66 8.18
C VAL A 155 -3.02 0.06 9.43
N TYR A 156 -4.17 -0.33 9.99
CA TYR A 156 -4.70 0.29 11.20
C TYR A 156 -3.74 0.09 12.38
N SER A 157 -3.14 -1.09 12.51
CA SER A 157 -2.07 -1.37 13.48
C SER A 157 -0.82 -0.51 13.23
N TYR A 158 -0.40 -0.33 11.97
CA TYR A 158 0.69 0.59 11.62
C TYR A 158 0.38 2.03 12.04
N VAL A 159 -0.79 2.54 11.67
CA VAL A 159 -1.22 3.90 11.97
C VAL A 159 -1.33 4.12 13.47
N ARG A 160 -1.88 3.15 14.22
CA ARG A 160 -1.93 3.22 15.68
C ARG A 160 -0.54 3.33 16.29
N TYR A 161 0.45 2.61 15.77
CA TYR A 161 1.85 2.75 16.19
C TYR A 161 2.39 4.16 15.90
N VAL A 162 2.19 4.67 14.68
CA VAL A 162 2.63 6.02 14.28
C VAL A 162 1.98 7.10 15.15
N ASP A 163 0.68 6.99 15.38
CA ASP A 163 -0.06 7.95 16.20
C ASP A 163 0.39 7.89 17.67
N TYR A 164 0.64 6.69 18.21
CA TYR A 164 1.18 6.56 19.56
C TYR A 164 2.58 7.16 19.69
N ALA A 165 3.48 6.87 18.75
CA ALA A 165 4.82 7.47 18.70
C ALA A 165 4.76 9.00 18.59
N THR A 166 3.82 9.52 17.79
CA THR A 166 3.62 10.95 17.58
C THR A 166 3.04 11.63 18.81
N LEU A 167 2.03 11.03 19.45
CA LEU A 167 1.42 11.55 20.68
C LEU A 167 2.41 11.58 21.87
N LEU A 168 3.37 10.66 21.91
CA LEU A 168 4.46 10.70 22.88
C LEU A 168 5.47 11.83 22.61
N ALA A 169 5.62 12.24 21.35
CA ALA A 169 6.58 13.26 20.93
C ALA A 169 6.02 14.69 20.97
N VAL A 170 4.69 14.87 21.01
CA VAL A 170 4.03 16.18 20.85
C VAL A 170 3.29 16.58 22.13
N ASP A 171 3.39 17.85 22.51
CA ASP A 171 2.66 18.42 23.64
C ASP A 171 1.14 18.23 23.45
N ARG A 172 0.41 17.91 24.53
CA ARG A 172 -1.01 17.53 24.51
C ARG A 172 -1.91 18.56 23.81
N LYS A 173 -1.46 19.81 23.72
CA LYS A 173 -2.16 20.91 23.05
C LYS A 173 -2.16 20.81 21.51
N GLY A 174 -1.23 20.07 20.91
CA GLY A 174 -1.17 19.83 19.46
C GLY A 174 -1.95 18.59 18.98
N GLY A 175 -2.42 17.75 19.91
CA GLY A 175 -3.06 16.47 19.59
C GLY A 175 -4.30 16.56 18.70
N GLY A 176 -5.04 17.67 18.78
CA GLY A 176 -6.23 17.91 17.95
C GLY A 176 -5.96 18.31 16.50
N LEU A 177 -4.69 18.59 16.13
CA LEU A 177 -4.31 18.93 14.75
C LEU A 177 -4.05 17.70 13.88
N TYR A 178 -3.97 16.51 14.48
CA TYR A 178 -3.74 15.27 13.75
C TYR A 178 -5.02 14.77 13.07
N PRO A 179 -4.93 14.25 11.84
CA PRO A 179 -6.04 13.55 11.22
C PRO A 179 -6.52 12.39 12.10
N SER A 180 -7.80 12.05 12.04
CA SER A 180 -8.30 10.86 12.75
C SER A 180 -7.58 9.59 12.30
N HIS A 181 -7.47 8.58 13.18
CA HIS A 181 -6.89 7.27 12.84
C HIS A 181 -7.44 6.71 11.52
N LEU A 182 -8.76 6.83 11.28
CA LEU A 182 -9.39 6.41 10.05
C LEU A 182 -8.94 7.24 8.84
N SER A 183 -8.79 8.56 9.00
CA SER A 183 -8.29 9.46 7.95
C SER A 183 -6.83 9.16 7.61
N THR A 184 -6.00 8.88 8.61
CA THR A 184 -4.60 8.47 8.43
C THR A 184 -4.51 7.10 7.78
N THR A 185 -5.34 6.12 8.19
CA THR A 185 -5.43 4.79 7.56
C THR A 185 -5.79 4.92 6.07
N ALA A 186 -6.81 5.72 5.75
CA ALA A 186 -7.18 5.99 4.38
C ALA A 186 -6.08 6.75 3.61
N MET A 187 -5.33 7.63 4.27
CA MET A 187 -4.19 8.31 3.67
C MET A 187 -3.09 7.34 3.30
N VAL A 188 -2.64 6.49 4.24
CA VAL A 188 -1.57 5.50 4.04
C VAL A 188 -1.94 4.50 2.96
N LEU A 189 -3.20 4.06 2.90
CA LEU A 189 -3.71 3.19 1.82
C LEU A 189 -3.91 3.91 0.48
N GLY A 190 -3.63 5.22 0.38
CA GLY A 190 -3.86 6.01 -0.83
C GLY A 190 -5.34 6.09 -1.24
N LEU A 191 -6.25 6.02 -0.27
CA LEU A 191 -7.69 6.00 -0.48
C LEU A 191 -8.35 7.38 -0.48
N LYS A 192 -7.61 8.45 -0.17
CA LYS A 192 -8.18 9.81 -0.01
C LYS A 192 -9.03 10.25 -1.20
N SER A 193 -8.57 10.01 -2.43
CA SER A 193 -9.29 10.37 -3.66
C SER A 193 -10.61 9.60 -3.86
N PHE A 194 -10.84 8.55 -3.08
CA PHE A 194 -12.03 7.69 -3.16
C PHE A 194 -12.98 7.88 -1.98
N LEU A 195 -12.60 8.66 -0.97
CA LEU A 195 -13.48 8.96 0.16
C LEU A 195 -14.48 10.06 -0.22
N ARG A 196 -15.77 9.74 -0.21
CA ARG A 196 -16.86 10.68 -0.50
C ARG A 196 -17.17 11.67 0.65
N VAL A 197 -16.55 11.51 1.82
CA VAL A 197 -17.01 12.14 3.07
C VAL A 197 -16.45 13.56 3.31
N ILE A 198 -15.61 14.12 2.41
CA ILE A 198 -15.18 15.54 2.48
C ILE A 198 -15.90 16.39 1.43
N GLN A 199 -17.19 16.16 1.19
CA GLN A 199 -18.05 17.12 0.48
C GLN A 199 -19.16 17.71 1.36
N LEU A 200 -19.44 17.10 2.52
CA LEU A 200 -20.57 17.48 3.37
C LEU A 200 -20.25 18.53 4.46
N ALA A 201 -19.05 19.11 4.47
CA ALA A 201 -18.70 20.16 5.44
C ALA A 201 -19.08 21.58 4.97
N ASN A 202 -19.64 21.75 3.76
CA ASN A 202 -20.06 23.04 3.20
C ASN A 202 -21.35 22.95 2.36
N SER A 203 -22.25 22.01 2.68
CA SER A 203 -23.61 21.95 2.11
C SER A 203 -24.65 22.27 3.17
#